data_AF-A0A1S1LPF0-F1
#
_entry.id   AF-A0A1S1LPF0-F1
#
_cell.length_a   1.000
_cell.length_b   1.000
_cell.length_c   1.000
_cell.angle_alpha   90.00
_cell.angle_beta   90.00
_cell.angle_gamma   90.00
#
_symmetry.space_group_name_H-M   'P 1'
#
loop_
_entity.id
_entity.type
_entity.pdbx_description
1 polymer ?
#
loop_
_entity_poly.entity_id
_entity_poly.type
_entity_poly.pdbx_seq_one_letter_code
_entity_poly.pdbx_strand_id
1 'polypeptide(L)'
;MGALDTAAQEVIVAYGESSSSWAASTINTWLGVIAGVLVLANGWRIVRDDKKEESQKIKDVAMMSVAAVIVVGVVMLFITNKYGGATGHVGDIAN
;
A
#
# COMPACT_ATOMS: atom_id res chain seq x y z
N MET A 1 -41.04 11.40 -8.10
CA MET A 1 -39.87 12.19 -7.66
C MET A 1 -38.86 11.35 -6.86
N GLY A 2 -39.27 10.38 -6.04
CA GLY A 2 -38.33 9.55 -5.25
C GLY A 2 -37.34 8.66 -6.05
N ALA A 3 -37.78 7.98 -7.12
CA ALA A 3 -36.90 7.04 -7.85
C ALA A 3 -35.75 7.72 -8.63
N LEU A 4 -35.96 8.96 -9.08
CA LEU A 4 -34.93 9.75 -9.78
C LEU A 4 -33.85 10.25 -8.80
N ASP A 5 -34.25 10.61 -7.57
CA ASP A 5 -33.32 11.03 -6.52
C ASP A 5 -32.48 9.85 -6.01
N THR A 6 -33.10 8.66 -5.85
CA THR A 6 -32.38 7.44 -5.45
C THR A 6 -31.36 7.01 -6.50
N ALA A 7 -31.73 7.02 -7.79
CA ALA A 7 -30.81 6.67 -8.88
C ALA A 7 -29.66 7.68 -9.00
N ALA A 8 -29.92 8.98 -8.80
CA ALA A 8 -28.87 10.00 -8.80
C ALA A 8 -27.91 9.82 -7.62
N GLN A 9 -28.43 9.49 -6.43
CA GLN A 9 -27.64 9.26 -5.23
C GLN A 9 -26.78 7.99 -5.34
N GLU A 10 -27.31 6.90 -5.90
CA GLU A 10 -26.54 5.68 -6.18
C GLU A 10 -25.38 5.94 -7.15
N VAL A 11 -25.60 6.72 -8.21
CA VAL A 11 -24.55 7.06 -9.18
C VAL A 11 -23.46 7.93 -8.55
N ILE A 12 -23.82 8.88 -7.67
CA ILE A 12 -22.86 9.72 -6.94
C ILE A 12 -22.01 8.87 -5.98
N VAL A 13 -22.62 7.92 -5.26
CA VAL A 13 -21.89 7.01 -4.35
C VAL A 13 -20.95 6.09 -5.13
N ALA A 14 -21.42 5.48 -6.23
CA ALA A 14 -20.60 4.62 -7.07
C ALA A 14 -19.42 5.36 -7.72
N TYR A 15 -19.62 6.64 -8.10
CA TYR A 15 -18.54 7.48 -8.62
C TYR A 15 -17.52 7.86 -7.52
N GLY A 16 -18.00 8.08 -6.29
CA GLY A 16 -17.14 8.31 -5.12
C GLY A 16 -16.25 7.12 -4.79
N GLU A 17 -16.82 5.91 -4.75
CA GLU A 17 -16.07 4.66 -4.45
C GLU A 17 -15.10 4.27 -5.57
N SER A 18 -15.47 4.48 -6.84
CA SER A 18 -14.56 4.22 -7.97
C SER A 18 -13.39 5.21 -8.02
N SER A 19 -13.62 6.48 -7.70
CA SER A 19 -12.53 7.47 -7.60
C SER A 19 -11.60 7.18 -6.43
N SER A 20 -12.13 6.72 -5.29
CA SER A 20 -11.33 6.46 -4.08
C SER A 20 -10.52 5.16 -4.18
N SER A 21 -11.09 4.11 -4.76
CA SER A 21 -10.39 2.85 -5.03
C SER A 21 -9.25 3.02 -6.07
N TRP A 22 -9.47 3.85 -7.10
CA TRP A 22 -8.42 4.20 -8.06
C TRP A 22 -7.27 4.99 -7.42
N ALA A 23 -7.58 5.94 -6.53
CA ALA A 23 -6.56 6.68 -5.78
C ALA A 23 -5.74 5.75 -4.86
N ALA A 24 -6.40 4.82 -4.15
CA ALA A 24 -5.73 3.83 -3.31
C ALA A 24 -4.76 2.94 -4.12
N SER A 25 -5.24 2.41 -5.26
CA SER A 25 -4.45 1.56 -6.17
C SER A 25 -3.23 2.31 -6.73
N THR A 26 -3.42 3.55 -7.14
CA THR A 26 -2.35 4.40 -7.68
C THR A 26 -1.27 4.66 -6.63
N ILE A 27 -1.67 5.06 -5.41
CA ILE A 27 -0.71 5.34 -4.32
C ILE A 27 0.04 4.06 -3.93
N ASN A 28 -0.64 2.92 -3.80
CA ASN A 28 -0.01 1.64 -3.47
C ASN A 28 1.02 1.21 -4.52
N THR A 29 0.72 1.42 -5.81
CA THR A 29 1.65 1.12 -6.90
C THR A 29 2.92 1.97 -6.80
N TRP A 30 2.78 3.29 -6.63
CA TRP A 30 3.93 4.19 -6.50
C TRP A 30 4.74 3.92 -5.23
N LEU A 31 4.08 3.58 -4.12
CA LEU A 31 4.77 3.16 -2.89
C LEU A 31 5.63 1.91 -3.11
N GLY A 32 5.09 0.90 -3.80
CA GLY A 32 5.84 -0.30 -4.16
C GLY A 32 7.07 0.01 -5.02
N VAL A 33 6.90 0.88 -6.03
CA VAL A 33 8.01 1.31 -6.90
C VAL A 33 9.09 2.05 -6.10
N ILE A 34 8.72 3.04 -5.29
CA ILE A 34 9.66 3.83 -4.49
C ILE A 34 10.42 2.93 -3.51
N ALA A 35 9.71 2.04 -2.81
CA ALA A 35 10.34 1.10 -1.88
C ALA A 35 11.31 0.15 -2.59
N GLY A 36 10.93 -0.39 -3.76
CA GLY A 36 11.80 -1.22 -4.57
C GLY A 36 13.09 -0.50 -4.97
N VAL A 37 12.99 0.75 -5.43
CA VAL A 37 14.16 1.57 -5.80
C VAL A 37 15.06 1.83 -4.59
N LEU A 38 14.49 2.14 -3.42
CA LEU A 38 15.26 2.35 -2.19
C LEU A 38 15.99 1.08 -1.74
N VAL A 39 15.33 -0.08 -1.81
CA VAL A 39 15.95 -1.36 -1.45
C VAL A 39 17.09 -1.69 -2.40
N LEU A 40 16.92 -1.49 -3.72
CA LEU A 40 17.97 -1.74 -4.70
C LEU A 40 19.16 -0.79 -4.53
N ALA A 41 18.91 0.51 -4.33
CA ALA A 41 19.95 1.51 -4.16
C ALA A 41 20.80 1.26 -2.90
N ASN A 42 20.16 0.94 -1.77
CA ASN A 42 20.86 0.64 -0.52
C ASN A 42 21.48 -0.76 -0.54
N GLY A 43 20.83 -1.75 -1.17
CA GLY A 43 21.34 -3.10 -1.32
C GLY A 43 22.62 -3.13 -2.16
N TRP A 44 22.66 -2.37 -3.24
CA TRP A 44 23.87 -2.19 -4.05
C TRP A 44 25.04 -1.61 -3.24
N ARG A 45 24.77 -0.62 -2.38
CA ARG A 45 25.78 -0.05 -1.47
C ARG A 45 26.33 -1.07 -0.48
N ILE A 46 25.47 -1.92 0.09
CA ILE A 46 25.87 -2.97 1.05
C ILE A 46 26.71 -4.05 0.35
N VAL A 47 26.31 -4.49 -0.84
CA VAL A 47 27.04 -5.52 -1.59
C VAL A 47 28.43 -5.04 -2.00
N ARG A 48 28.56 -3.77 -2.37
CA ARG A 48 29.83 -3.13 -2.75
C ARG A 48 30.74 -2.79 -1.57
N ASP A 49 30.30 -2.99 -0.32
CA ASP A 49 31.13 -2.68 0.84
C ASP A 49 32.19 -3.77 1.06
N ASP A 50 33.42 -3.56 0.59
CA ASP A 50 34.51 -4.54 0.69
C ASP A 50 34.94 -4.86 2.13
N LYS A 51 34.40 -4.13 3.13
CA LYS A 51 34.71 -4.34 4.56
C LYS A 51 33.85 -5.40 5.25
N LYS A 52 32.79 -5.89 4.58
CA LYS A 52 31.86 -6.88 5.16
C LYS A 52 32.05 -8.26 4.55
N GLU A 53 31.93 -9.30 5.36
CA GLU A 53 31.81 -10.67 4.86
C GLU A 53 30.54 -10.85 4.01
N GLU A 54 30.60 -11.69 2.98
CA GLU A 54 29.47 -11.94 2.07
C GLU A 54 28.20 -12.40 2.81
N SER A 55 28.35 -13.25 3.82
CA SER A 55 27.24 -13.71 4.66
C SER A 55 26.55 -12.55 5.38
N GLN A 56 27.33 -11.59 5.90
CA GLN A 56 26.80 -10.43 6.60
C GLN A 56 26.15 -9.44 5.63
N LYS A 57 26.70 -9.27 4.43
CA LYS A 57 26.08 -8.47 3.35
C LYS A 57 24.69 -8.99 2.99
N ILE A 58 24.57 -10.30 2.75
CA ILE A 58 23.29 -10.92 2.39
C ILE A 58 22.28 -10.76 3.53
N LYS A 59 22.70 -10.97 4.79
CA LYS A 59 21.83 -10.80 5.96
C LYS A 59 21.33 -9.36 6.08
N ASP A 60 22.21 -8.37 5.90
CA ASP A 60 21.84 -6.95 5.98
C ASP A 60 20.87 -6.55 4.87
N VAL A 61 21.11 -6.99 3.62
CA VAL A 61 20.21 -6.76 2.48
C VAL A 61 18.85 -7.43 2.73
N ALA A 62 18.84 -8.67 3.23
CA ALA A 62 17.62 -9.39 3.55
C ALA A 62 16.81 -8.70 4.66
N MET A 63 17.46 -8.30 5.76
CA MET A 63 16.80 -7.58 6.86
C MET A 63 16.22 -6.24 6.38
N MET A 64 16.98 -5.49 5.57
CA MET A 64 16.51 -4.23 5.01
C MET A 64 15.31 -4.42 4.07
N SER A 65 15.33 -5.47 3.24
CA SER A 65 14.23 -5.80 2.33
C SER A 65 12.97 -6.20 3.10
N VAL A 66 13.11 -7.03 4.13
CA VAL A 66 11.99 -7.41 5.02
C VAL A 66 11.40 -6.20 5.73
N ALA A 67 12.26 -5.33 6.29
CA ALA A 67 11.81 -4.11 6.95
C ALA A 67 11.06 -3.18 5.97
N ALA A 68 11.55 -3.02 4.75
CA ALA A 68 10.89 -2.22 3.72
C ALA A 68 9.51 -2.79 3.35
N VAL A 69 9.39 -4.11 3.16
CA VAL A 69 8.11 -4.77 2.87
C VAL A 69 7.11 -4.57 4.00
N ILE A 70 7.54 -4.70 5.27
CA ILE A 70 6.66 -4.49 6.43
C ILE A 70 6.14 -3.05 6.46
N VAL A 71 7.04 -2.06 6.31
CA VAL A 71 6.65 -0.64 6.31
C VAL A 71 5.68 -0.34 5.18
N VAL A 72 5.98 -0.80 3.96
CA VAL A 72 5.09 -0.62 2.80
C VAL A 72 3.74 -1.28 3.04
N GLY A 73 3.71 -2.50 3.57
CA GLY A 73 2.47 -3.22 3.89
C GLY A 73 1.61 -2.47 4.90
N VAL A 74 2.20 -1.91 5.96
CA VAL A 74 1.48 -1.10 6.96
C VAL A 74 0.91 0.18 6.33
N VAL A 75 1.69 0.86 5.48
CA VAL A 75 1.23 2.08 4.79
C VAL A 75 0.12 1.75 3.79
N MET A 76 0.24 0.65 3.06
CA MET A 76 -0.81 0.16 2.14
C MET A 76 -2.11 -0.14 2.89
N LEU A 77 -2.04 -0.79 4.07
CA LEU A 77 -3.22 -1.01 4.92
C LEU A 77 -3.88 0.31 5.33
N PHE A 78 -3.07 1.31 5.71
CA PHE A 78 -3.58 2.64 6.07
C PHE A 78 -4.25 3.36 4.88
N ILE A 79 -3.67 3.27 3.69
CA ILE A 79 -4.22 3.85 2.47
C ILE A 79 -5.51 3.14 2.08
N THR A 80 -5.52 1.81 2.10
CA THR A 80 -6.73 1.03 1.84
C THR A 80 -7.82 1.36 2.84
N ASN A 81 -7.52 1.55 4.13
CA ASN A 81 -8.52 1.98 5.12
C ASN A 81 -9.00 3.43 4.89
N LYS A 82 -8.11 4.33 4.45
CA LYS A 82 -8.44 5.75 4.23
C LYS A 82 -9.25 6.00 2.95
N TYR A 83 -8.91 5.30 1.87
CA TYR A 83 -9.45 5.51 0.53
C TYR A 83 -10.40 4.39 0.08
N GLY A 84 -10.34 3.20 0.67
CA GLY A 84 -11.36 2.16 0.51
C GLY A 84 -12.66 2.50 1.22
N GLY A 85 -12.63 3.44 2.17
CA GLY A 85 -13.77 3.79 3.00
C GLY A 85 -13.98 2.77 4.11
N ALA A 86 -14.54 3.22 5.22
CA ALA A 86 -15.28 2.37 6.13
C ALA A 86 -16.61 1.92 5.47
N THR A 87 -16.56 1.38 4.26
CA THR A 87 -17.70 0.81 3.54
C THR A 87 -17.87 -0.63 3.99
N GLY A 88 -18.38 -0.75 5.24
CA GLY A 88 -19.03 -1.92 5.81
C GLY A 88 -18.14 -3.09 6.15
N HIS A 89 -17.68 -3.21 7.42
CA HIS A 89 -17.52 -4.49 8.15
C HIS A 89 -16.83 -4.37 9.53
N VAL A 90 -16.68 -3.18 10.14
CA VAL A 90 -16.33 -3.13 11.59
C VAL A 90 -17.51 -3.56 12.48
N GLY A 91 -18.72 -3.74 11.91
CA GLY A 91 -19.91 -4.26 12.58
C GLY A 91 -20.46 -5.61 12.08
N ASP A 92 -19.90 -6.21 11.02
CA ASP A 92 -20.39 -7.50 10.44
C ASP A 92 -19.58 -8.72 10.89
N ILE A 93 -18.56 -8.53 11.73
CA ILE A 93 -17.83 -9.63 12.37
C ILE A 93 -18.45 -9.97 13.75
N ALA A 94 -19.64 -9.43 14.05
CA ALA A 94 -20.29 -9.53 15.35
C ALA A 94 -21.79 -9.92 15.30
N ASN A 95 -22.24 -10.59 14.22
CA ASN A 95 -23.54 -11.28 14.18
C ASN A 95 -23.41 -12.64 13.48
#